data_AF-A0A523WCY1-F1
#
_entry.id   AF-A0A523WCY1-F1
#
_cell.length_a   1.000
_cell.length_b   1.000
_cell.length_c   1.000
_cell.angle_alpha   90.00
_cell.angle_beta   90.00
_cell.angle_gamma   90.00
#
_symmetry.space_group_name_H-M   'P 1'
#
loop_
_entity.id
_entity.type
_entity.pdbx_description
1 polymer ?
#
loop_
_entity_poly.entity_id
_entity_poly.type
_entity_poly.pdbx_seq_one_letter_code
_entity_poly.pdbx_strand_id
1 'polypeptide(L)'
;MRERVTVEARRTFWRILAADRYIKWFLVLPLLVVLSCFMFYPLFYSLYMSFHEYVLRAPPLFIGPENYRVILHDREFWQAMGRTFYVLAVCIAVELSLGMGIALLLNREFKGQNTIRGLCLLP
;
A
#
# COMPACT_ATOMS: atom_id res chain seq x y z
N MET A 1 -15.14 -39.47 51.11
CA MET A 1 -13.95 -38.66 50.79
C MET A 1 -14.08 -38.28 49.30
N ARG A 2 -14.97 -37.32 48.95
CA ARG A 2 -14.66 -35.92 48.55
C ARG A 2 -13.46 -35.83 47.61
N GLU A 3 -13.47 -35.20 46.44
CA GLU A 3 -14.43 -34.41 45.67
C GLU A 3 -13.82 -34.38 44.25
N ARG A 4 -14.62 -34.65 43.22
CA ARG A 4 -14.17 -34.57 41.83
C ARG A 4 -13.92 -33.10 41.49
N VAL A 5 -12.66 -32.76 41.27
CA VAL A 5 -12.21 -31.44 40.84
C VAL A 5 -12.81 -31.12 39.46
N THR A 6 -13.87 -30.31 39.44
CA THR A 6 -14.51 -29.79 38.22
C THR A 6 -13.78 -28.53 37.73
N VAL A 7 -12.62 -28.69 37.11
CA VAL A 7 -11.96 -27.60 36.35
C VAL A 7 -12.56 -27.54 34.94
N GLU A 8 -13.83 -27.18 34.81
CA GLU A 8 -14.47 -27.00 33.48
C GLU A 8 -14.98 -25.57 33.24
N ALA A 9 -15.10 -24.74 34.28
CA ALA A 9 -15.81 -23.46 34.16
C ALA A 9 -15.00 -22.32 33.50
N ARG A 10 -13.70 -22.47 33.26
CA ARG A 10 -12.86 -21.39 32.69
C ARG A 10 -12.82 -21.37 31.14
N ARG A 11 -13.38 -22.38 30.47
CA ARG A 11 -13.39 -22.49 28.99
C ARG A 11 -14.56 -21.79 28.31
N THR A 12 -15.56 -21.33 29.05
CA THR A 12 -16.82 -20.82 28.47
C THR A 12 -16.73 -19.38 27.98
N PHE A 13 -16.00 -18.51 28.70
CA PHE A 13 -15.88 -17.08 28.35
C PHE A 13 -15.23 -16.86 26.97
N TRP A 14 -14.18 -17.63 26.68
CA TRP A 14 -13.45 -17.57 25.41
C TRP A 14 -14.19 -18.22 24.23
N ARG A 15 -15.19 -19.06 24.49
CA ARG A 15 -16.01 -19.72 23.45
C ARG A 15 -17.16 -18.84 22.97
N ILE A 16 -17.57 -17.86 23.78
CA ILE A 16 -18.61 -16.87 23.45
C ILE A 16 -17.97 -15.67 22.71
N LEU A 17 -16.72 -15.33 23.04
CA LEU A 17 -15.83 -14.49 22.21
C LEU A 17 -15.41 -15.15 20.88
N ALA A 18 -15.92 -16.34 20.58
CA ALA A 18 -15.75 -17.04 19.30
C ALA A 18 -17.06 -17.09 18.50
N ALA A 19 -17.91 -16.06 18.62
CA ALA A 19 -18.95 -15.79 17.62
C ALA A 19 -18.26 -15.34 16.32
N ASP A 20 -17.79 -16.33 15.56
CA ASP A 20 -16.70 -16.30 14.56
C ASP A 20 -16.83 -15.33 13.38
N ARG A 21 -17.98 -14.66 13.21
CA ARG A 21 -18.24 -13.80 12.05
C ARG A 21 -17.96 -12.32 12.30
N TYR A 22 -18.32 -11.79 13.47
CA TYR A 22 -18.25 -10.35 13.73
C TYR A 22 -16.98 -9.93 14.49
N ILE A 23 -16.38 -10.84 15.24
CA ILE A 23 -15.17 -10.55 16.04
C ILE A 23 -13.95 -10.33 15.16
N LYS A 24 -13.86 -11.03 14.02
CA LYS A 24 -12.83 -10.79 12.98
C LYS A 24 -12.88 -9.34 12.47
N TRP A 25 -14.06 -8.84 12.16
CA TRP A 25 -14.23 -7.45 11.72
C TRP A 25 -13.90 -6.47 12.84
N PHE A 26 -14.37 -6.71 14.06
CA PHE A 26 -14.09 -5.83 15.20
C PHE A 26 -12.59 -5.73 15.54
N LEU A 27 -11.82 -6.80 15.36
CA LEU A 27 -10.36 -6.81 15.53
C LEU A 27 -9.62 -6.05 14.41
N VAL A 28 -10.11 -6.14 13.17
CA VAL A 28 -9.48 -5.52 12.00
C VAL A 28 -9.91 -4.05 11.82
N LEU A 29 -11.12 -3.70 12.27
CA LEU A 29 -11.70 -2.36 12.16
C LEU A 29 -10.79 -1.26 12.74
N PRO A 30 -10.23 -1.34 13.96
CA PRO A 30 -9.37 -0.27 14.49
C PRO A 30 -8.10 -0.09 13.65
N LEU A 31 -7.51 -1.18 13.13
CA LEU A 31 -6.38 -1.10 12.22
C LEU A 31 -6.77 -0.40 10.90
N LEU A 32 -7.89 -0.81 10.29
CA LEU A 32 -8.37 -0.20 9.05
C LEU A 32 -8.71 1.27 9.23
N VAL A 33 -9.34 1.65 10.35
CA VAL A 33 -9.64 3.05 10.66
C VAL A 33 -8.35 3.85 10.77
N VAL A 34 -7.36 3.37 11.53
CA VAL A 34 -6.07 4.06 11.67
C VAL A 34 -5.36 4.19 10.31
N LEU A 35 -5.24 3.10 9.54
CA LEU A 35 -4.60 3.12 8.22
C LEU A 35 -5.34 4.04 7.24
N SER A 36 -6.67 3.99 7.24
CA SER A 36 -7.51 4.83 6.39
C SER A 36 -7.36 6.30 6.77
N CYS A 37 -7.42 6.64 8.05
CA CYS A 37 -7.20 8.00 8.52
C CYS A 37 -5.81 8.49 8.11
N PHE A 38 -4.75 7.71 8.34
CA PHE A 38 -3.39 8.09 7.96
C PHE A 38 -3.19 8.24 6.45
N MET A 39 -3.90 7.48 5.63
CA MET A 39 -3.79 7.57 4.17
C MET A 39 -4.65 8.70 3.60
N PHE A 40 -5.92 8.77 4.00
CA PHE A 40 -6.89 9.69 3.41
C PHE A 40 -6.81 11.10 3.99
N TYR A 41 -6.49 11.27 5.28
CA TYR A 41 -6.35 12.60 5.88
C TYR A 41 -5.33 13.47 5.14
N PRO A 42 -4.05 13.07 4.96
CA PRO A 42 -3.08 13.89 4.24
C PRO A 42 -3.42 14.00 2.75
N LEU A 43 -4.06 12.99 2.15
CA LEU A 43 -4.50 13.06 0.75
C LEU A 43 -5.54 14.17 0.55
N PHE A 44 -6.61 14.19 1.36
CA PHE A 44 -7.64 15.22 1.28
C PHE A 44 -7.11 16.60 1.69
N TYR A 45 -6.24 16.66 2.68
CA TYR A 45 -5.60 17.91 3.06
C TYR A 45 -4.70 18.47 1.93
N SER A 46 -3.93 17.61 1.26
CA SER A 46 -3.11 17.99 0.11
C SER A 46 -3.96 18.43 -1.06
N LEU A 47 -5.09 17.75 -1.31
CA LEU A 47 -6.06 18.13 -2.34
C LEU A 47 -6.74 19.46 -2.00
N TYR A 48 -7.08 19.72 -0.74
CA TYR A 48 -7.60 21.02 -0.32
C TYR A 48 -6.55 22.12 -0.53
N MET A 49 -5.31 21.86 -0.13
CA MET A 49 -4.20 22.80 -0.29
C MET A 49 -3.81 23.04 -1.75
N SER A 50 -4.06 22.11 -2.68
CA SER A 50 -3.75 22.33 -4.10
C SER A 50 -4.63 23.40 -4.76
N PHE A 51 -5.79 23.74 -4.18
CA PHE A 51 -6.62 24.87 -4.60
C PHE A 51 -6.26 26.20 -3.91
N HIS A 52 -5.27 26.18 -3.01
CA HIS A 52 -4.81 27.36 -2.30
C HIS A 52 -3.42 27.77 -2.80
N GLU A 53 -3.17 29.06 -2.83
CA GLU A 53 -1.83 29.61 -2.98
C GLU A 53 -1.17 29.58 -1.60
N TYR A 54 -0.16 28.71 -1.44
CA TYR A 54 0.58 28.57 -0.20
C TYR A 54 1.92 29.30 -0.31
N VAL A 55 2.02 30.47 0.32
CA VAL A 55 3.27 31.22 0.43
C VAL A 55 3.75 31.15 1.88
N LEU A 56 5.02 30.78 2.09
CA LEU A 56 5.63 30.59 3.43
C LEU A 56 5.48 31.78 4.40
N ARG A 57 5.14 32.98 3.89
CA ARG A 57 5.06 34.23 4.66
C ARG A 57 3.66 34.88 4.65
N ALA A 58 2.65 34.23 4.07
CA ALA A 58 1.30 34.77 3.97
C ALA A 58 0.26 33.69 4.33
N PRO A 59 -0.94 34.08 4.82
CA PRO A 59 -2.03 33.13 4.98
C PRO A 59 -2.42 32.52 3.62
N PRO A 60 -2.81 31.24 3.57
CA PRO A 60 -3.17 30.57 2.33
C PRO A 60 -4.41 31.24 1.70
N LEU A 61 -4.28 31.63 0.43
CA LEU A 61 -5.37 32.26 -0.32
C LEU A 61 -6.06 31.22 -1.19
N PHE A 62 -7.38 31.13 -1.13
CA PHE A 62 -8.13 30.25 -2.02
C PHE A 62 -8.18 30.84 -3.44
N ILE A 63 -7.47 30.22 -4.38
CA ILE A 63 -7.36 30.65 -5.77
C ILE A 63 -8.10 29.70 -6.73
N GLY A 64 -8.79 28.70 -6.19
CA GLY A 64 -9.53 27.71 -6.99
C GLY A 64 -8.58 26.90 -7.89
N PRO A 65 -8.95 26.59 -9.15
CA PRO A 65 -8.19 25.69 -10.01
C PRO A 65 -6.99 26.35 -10.71
N GLU A 66 -6.61 27.58 -10.33
CA GLU A 66 -5.60 28.35 -11.07
C GLU A 66 -4.22 27.68 -11.07
N ASN A 67 -3.81 27.06 -9.96
CA ASN A 67 -2.58 26.26 -9.88
C ASN A 67 -2.49 25.20 -10.99
N TYR A 68 -3.61 24.54 -11.28
CA TYR A 68 -3.66 23.52 -12.33
C TYR A 68 -3.52 24.12 -13.73
N ARG A 69 -4.14 25.28 -13.99
CA ARG A 69 -4.00 25.97 -15.29
C ARG A 69 -2.57 26.37 -15.58
N VAL A 70 -1.86 26.89 -14.57
CA VAL A 70 -0.45 27.27 -14.67
C VAL A 70 0.40 26.05 -15.03
N ILE A 71 0.25 24.95 -14.28
CA ILE A 71 1.02 23.71 -14.50
C ILE A 71 0.72 23.09 -15.88
N LEU A 72 -0.55 23.08 -16.31
CA LEU A 72 -0.95 22.50 -17.60
C LEU A 72 -0.40 23.26 -18.81
N HIS A 73 -0.05 24.54 -18.68
CA HIS A 73 0.59 25.32 -19.75
C HIS A 73 2.12 25.38 -19.59
N ASP A 74 2.68 24.83 -18.51
CA ASP A 74 4.12 24.84 -18.27
C ASP A 74 4.82 23.75 -19.10
N ARG A 75 5.71 24.17 -20.00
CA ARG A 75 6.50 23.26 -20.84
C ARG A 75 7.45 22.39 -20.01
N GLU A 76 7.99 22.91 -18.91
CA GLU A 76 8.92 22.15 -18.06
C GLU A 76 8.19 21.02 -17.33
N PHE A 77 6.94 21.26 -16.91
CA PHE A 77 6.08 20.21 -16.35
C PHE A 77 5.89 19.04 -17.33
N TRP A 78 5.53 19.31 -18.59
CA TRP A 78 5.34 18.27 -19.59
C TRP A 78 6.64 17.54 -19.95
N GLN A 79 7.78 18.25 -19.98
CA GLN A 79 9.09 17.62 -20.17
C GLN A 79 9.44 16.68 -19.02
N ALA A 80 9.25 17.12 -17.78
CA ALA A 80 9.49 16.30 -16.60
C ALA A 80 8.58 15.07 -16.57
N MET A 81 7.29 15.26 -16.83
CA MET A 81 6.31 14.18 -16.88
C MET A 81 6.64 13.16 -17.98
N GLY A 82 7.05 13.63 -19.16
CA GLY A 82 7.51 12.77 -20.26
C GLY A 82 8.74 11.93 -19.89
N ARG A 83 9.71 12.50 -19.17
CA ARG A 83 10.87 11.75 -18.66
C ARG A 83 10.44 10.67 -17.66
N THR A 84 9.52 10.98 -16.75
CA THR A 84 8.99 10.01 -15.78
C THR A 84 8.28 8.86 -16.49
N PHE A 85 7.40 9.14 -17.46
CA PHE A 85 6.73 8.09 -18.23
C PHE A 85 7.70 7.26 -19.06
N TYR A 86 8.71 7.89 -19.66
CA TYR A 86 9.74 7.19 -20.41
C TYR A 86 10.50 6.19 -19.53
N VAL A 87 11.00 6.64 -18.37
CA VAL A 87 11.71 5.77 -17.42
C VAL A 87 10.79 4.66 -16.92
N LEU A 88 9.54 4.99 -16.56
CA LEU A 88 8.55 4.00 -16.10
C LEU A 88 8.28 2.93 -17.17
N ALA A 89 8.10 3.32 -18.43
CA ALA A 89 7.85 2.38 -19.52
C ALA A 89 9.05 1.45 -19.75
N VAL A 90 10.27 2.00 -19.72
CA VAL A 90 11.51 1.22 -19.86
C VAL A 90 11.69 0.26 -18.69
N CYS A 91 11.51 0.74 -17.45
CA CYS A 91 11.59 -0.08 -16.24
C CYS A 91 10.60 -1.24 -16.30
N ILE A 92 9.32 -0.98 -16.57
CA ILE A 92 8.29 -2.02 -16.64
C ILE A 92 8.60 -3.02 -17.76
N ALA A 93 9.02 -2.55 -18.94
CA ALA A 93 9.34 -3.43 -20.05
C ALA A 93 10.51 -4.38 -19.71
N VAL A 94 11.56 -3.86 -19.08
CA VAL A 94 12.72 -4.64 -18.66
C VAL A 94 12.36 -5.59 -17.52
N GLU A 95 11.70 -5.12 -16.47
CA GLU A 95 11.28 -5.92 -15.32
C GLU A 95 10.36 -7.07 -15.72
N LEU A 96 9.37 -6.81 -16.59
CA LEU A 96 8.48 -7.85 -17.09
C LEU A 96 9.22 -8.85 -17.98
N SER A 97 10.09 -8.37 -18.88
CA SER A 97 10.84 -9.26 -19.78
C SER A 97 11.80 -10.17 -19.01
N LEU A 98 12.55 -9.61 -18.06
CA LEU A 98 13.47 -10.35 -17.21
C LEU A 98 12.71 -11.27 -16.24
N GLY A 99 11.69 -10.75 -15.56
CA GLY A 99 10.86 -11.51 -14.62
C GLY A 99 10.18 -12.70 -15.30
N MET A 100 9.61 -12.50 -16.49
CA MET A 100 9.02 -13.57 -17.28
C MET A 100 10.07 -14.56 -17.80
N GLY A 101 11.22 -14.08 -18.27
CA GLY A 101 12.34 -14.93 -18.70
C GLY A 101 12.84 -15.85 -17.58
N ILE A 102 13.05 -15.29 -16.39
CA ILE A 102 13.44 -16.05 -15.19
C ILE A 102 12.34 -17.03 -14.77
N ALA A 103 11.07 -16.59 -14.76
CA ALA A 103 9.94 -17.45 -14.42
C ALA A 103 9.83 -18.67 -15.35
N LEU A 104 9.99 -18.47 -16.66
CA LEU A 104 9.97 -19.55 -17.65
C LEU A 104 11.17 -20.50 -17.48
N LEU A 105 12.36 -19.97 -17.17
CA LEU A 105 13.53 -20.78 -16.89
C LEU A 105 13.32 -21.67 -15.66
N LEU A 106 12.77 -21.10 -14.58
CA LEU A 106 12.48 -21.80 -13.32
C LEU A 106 11.28 -22.75 -13.37
N ASN A 107 10.46 -22.66 -14.42
CA ASN A 107 9.33 -23.56 -14.68
C ASN A 107 9.77 -24.90 -15.28
N ARG A 108 11.00 -25.00 -15.82
CA ARG A 108 11.58 -26.26 -16.29
C ARG A 108 12.37 -26.95 -15.18
N GLU A 109 12.35 -28.27 -15.16
CA GLU A 109 13.25 -29.05 -14.29
C GLU A 109 14.66 -29.09 -14.91
N PHE A 110 15.64 -28.49 -14.24
CA PHE A 110 17.04 -28.51 -14.69
C PHE A 110 18.01 -28.69 -13.51
N LYS A 111 19.18 -29.29 -13.76
CA LYS A 111 20.23 -29.43 -12.74
C LYS A 111 20.78 -28.05 -12.37
N GLY A 112 20.65 -27.64 -11.10
CA GLY A 112 21.07 -26.32 -10.58
C GLY A 112 19.93 -25.37 -10.22
N GLN A 113 18.66 -25.77 -10.44
CA GLN A 113 17.46 -24.97 -10.18
C GLN A 113 17.35 -24.44 -8.73
N ASN A 114 17.80 -25.22 -7.74
CA ASN A 114 17.71 -24.80 -6.33
C ASN A 114 18.64 -23.63 -6.00
N THR A 115 19.81 -23.56 -6.66
CA THR A 115 20.78 -22.48 -6.48
C THR A 115 20.28 -21.18 -7.13
N ILE A 116 19.70 -21.26 -8.34
CA ILE A 116 19.14 -20.10 -9.04
C ILE A 116 17.91 -19.54 -8.28
N ARG A 117 17.03 -20.41 -7.76
CA ARG A 117 15.91 -19.97 -6.90
C ARG A 117 16.38 -19.22 -5.65
N GLY A 118 17.45 -19.70 -5.01
CA GLY A 118 18.05 -19.02 -3.86
C GLY A 118 18.63 -17.65 -4.20
N LEU A 119 19.36 -17.55 -5.32
CA LEU A 119 19.91 -16.28 -5.82
C LEU A 119 18.82 -15.26 -6.19
N CYS A 120 17.70 -15.68 -6.78
CA CYS A 120 16.58 -14.79 -7.10
C CYS A 120 15.84 -14.24 -5.88
N LEU A 121 15.97 -14.87 -4.70
CA LEU A 121 15.36 -14.40 -3.45
C LEU A 121 16.27 -13.46 -2.67
N LEU A 122 17.56 -13.42 -3.00
CA LEU A 122 18.50 -12.45 -2.48
C LEU A 122 18.34 -11.15 -3.29
N PRO A 123 18.08 -10.01 -2.63
CA PRO A 123 17.90 -8.73 -3.32
C PRO A 123 19.19 -8.25 -4.00
#